data_AF-A0A0A7DNG2-F1
#
_entry.id   AF-A0A0A7DNG2-F1
#
_cell.length_a   1.000
_cell.length_b   1.000
_cell.length_c   1.000
_cell.angle_alpha   90.00
_cell.angle_beta   90.00
_cell.angle_gamma   90.00
#
_symmetry.space_group_name_H-M   'P 1'
#
loop_
_entity.id
_entity.type
_entity.pdbx_description
1 polymer ?
#
loop_
_entity_poly.entity_id
_entity_poly.type
_entity_poly.pdbx_seq_one_letter_code
_entity_poly.pdbx_strand_id
1 'polypeptide(L)'
;LLVGKGTNDGLAHCERQFVHERWNCSNNNFSNKLFKRRTPETAYVNAISSAGVINKLSIECDRGVLNSCGCRTATPHRRIRSKNDEEEPVYWSYCKDHLKYAIRTTRIFLDPSREETYIDGKKR
;
A
#
# COMPACT_ATOMS: atom_id res chain seq x y z
N LEU A 1 -11.91 -10.11 2.01
CA LEU A 1 -11.62 -8.67 2.19
C LEU A 1 -10.28 -8.32 1.52
N LEU A 2 -10.15 -7.15 0.87
CA LEU A 2 -8.95 -6.77 0.10
C LEU A 2 -7.68 -6.62 0.95
N VAL A 3 -7.83 -6.11 2.18
CA VAL A 3 -6.72 -5.96 3.13
C VAL A 3 -6.08 -7.32 3.42
N GLY A 4 -6.84 -8.34 3.78
CA GLY A 4 -6.29 -9.68 4.04
C GLY A 4 -5.62 -10.30 2.81
N LYS A 5 -6.17 -10.10 1.60
CA LYS A 5 -5.52 -10.56 0.36
C LYS A 5 -4.18 -9.86 0.14
N GLY A 6 -4.15 -8.52 0.27
CA GLY A 6 -2.92 -7.74 0.11
C GLY A 6 -1.85 -8.07 1.17
N THR A 7 -2.25 -8.31 2.41
CA THR A 7 -1.32 -8.80 3.45
C THR A 7 -0.72 -10.14 3.06
N ASN A 8 -1.53 -11.11 2.64
CA ASN A 8 -1.04 -12.42 2.21
C ASN A 8 -0.12 -12.33 0.99
N ASP A 9 -0.44 -11.47 0.03
CA ASP A 9 0.44 -11.21 -1.13
C ASP A 9 1.81 -10.67 -0.66
N GLY A 10 1.82 -9.75 0.31
CA GLY A 10 3.04 -9.24 0.94
C GLY A 10 3.84 -10.31 1.68
N LEU A 11 3.17 -11.18 2.43
CA LEU A 11 3.82 -12.31 3.13
C LEU A 11 4.41 -13.33 2.14
N ALA A 12 3.70 -13.65 1.05
CA ALA A 12 4.22 -14.51 0.00
C ALA A 12 5.43 -13.89 -0.72
N HIS A 13 5.54 -12.56 -0.77
CA HIS A 13 6.76 -11.88 -1.22
C HIS A 13 7.90 -12.01 -0.21
N CYS A 14 7.60 -11.93 1.08
CA CYS A 14 8.57 -12.09 2.15
C CYS A 14 9.20 -13.50 2.16
N GLU A 15 8.37 -14.54 2.09
CA GLU A 15 8.84 -15.94 1.99
C GLU A 15 9.79 -16.14 0.80
N ARG A 16 9.44 -15.57 -0.36
CA ARG A 16 10.29 -15.63 -1.56
C ARG A 16 11.61 -14.89 -1.40
N GLN A 17 11.62 -13.73 -0.72
CA GLN A 17 12.84 -12.95 -0.50
C GLN A 17 13.81 -13.63 0.47
N PHE A 18 13.28 -14.28 1.51
CA PHE A 18 14.07 -14.84 2.61
C PHE A 18 14.26 -16.36 2.54
N VAL A 19 13.94 -17.01 1.41
CA VAL A 19 13.97 -18.47 1.29
C VAL A 19 15.32 -19.12 1.63
N HIS A 20 16.43 -18.40 1.43
CA HIS A 20 17.79 -18.88 1.73
C HIS A 20 18.37 -18.31 3.03
N GLU A 21 17.58 -17.57 3.80
CA GLU A 21 17.98 -16.99 5.07
C GLU A 21 17.63 -17.90 6.25
N ARG A 22 18.35 -17.75 7.37
CA ARG A 22 18.05 -18.51 8.60
C ARG A 22 16.62 -18.28 9.10
N TRP A 23 16.12 -17.07 8.91
CA TRP A 23 14.73 -16.72 9.09
C TRP A 23 14.08 -16.65 7.71
N ASN A 24 13.20 -17.61 7.39
CA ASN A 24 12.65 -17.78 6.06
C ASN A 24 11.25 -17.16 5.86
N CYS A 25 10.83 -16.30 6.78
CA CYS A 25 9.51 -15.64 6.74
C CYS A 25 8.29 -16.60 6.64
N SER A 26 8.46 -17.89 6.93
CA SER A 26 7.36 -18.87 6.86
C SER A 26 6.26 -18.61 7.89
N ASN A 27 5.04 -19.10 7.62
CA ASN A 27 3.87 -18.90 8.49
C ASN A 27 4.07 -19.24 9.98
N ASN A 28 4.92 -20.22 10.29
CA ASN A 28 5.25 -20.58 11.68
C ASN A 28 6.05 -19.50 12.43
N ASN A 29 6.73 -18.60 11.70
CA ASN A 29 7.50 -17.51 12.29
C ASN A 29 6.62 -16.35 12.76
N PHE A 30 5.40 -16.16 12.22
CA PHE A 30 4.48 -15.07 12.60
C PHE A 30 3.70 -15.35 13.89
N SER A 31 4.32 -15.98 14.86
CA SER A 31 3.76 -16.07 16.21
C SER A 31 3.52 -14.65 16.77
N ASN A 32 2.55 -14.51 17.69
CA ASN A 32 2.34 -13.26 18.46
C ASN A 32 3.63 -12.75 19.14
N LYS A 33 4.65 -13.60 19.30
CA LYS A 33 5.95 -13.25 19.86
C LYS A 33 6.85 -12.49 18.87
N LEU A 34 6.73 -12.73 17.57
CA LEU A 34 7.46 -12.00 16.53
C LEU A 34 7.06 -10.52 16.54
N PHE A 35 5.76 -10.25 16.53
CA PHE A 35 5.23 -8.89 16.57
C PHE A 35 5.44 -8.18 17.91
N LYS A 36 5.62 -8.93 19.01
CA LYS A 36 6.00 -8.37 20.32
C LYS A 36 7.48 -7.98 20.40
N ARG A 37 8.34 -8.53 19.55
CA ARG A 37 9.78 -8.22 19.55
C ARG A 37 10.08 -7.16 18.50
N ARG A 38 10.87 -6.15 18.89
CA ARG A 38 11.35 -5.10 17.98
C ARG A 38 12.60 -5.58 17.26
N THR A 39 12.41 -6.42 16.25
CA THR A 39 13.49 -6.96 15.42
C THR A 39 13.46 -6.39 14.00
N PRO A 40 14.58 -6.40 13.25
CA PRO A 40 14.59 -6.03 11.84
C PRO A 40 13.60 -6.85 11.00
N GLU A 41 13.44 -8.14 11.32
CA GLU A 41 12.51 -9.04 10.65
C GLU A 41 11.06 -8.59 10.86
N THR A 42 10.69 -8.24 12.11
CA THR A 42 9.35 -7.69 12.41
C THR A 42 9.11 -6.38 11.66
N ALA A 43 10.11 -5.50 11.58
CA ALA A 43 10.00 -4.25 10.82
C ALA A 43 9.78 -4.50 9.32
N TYR A 44 10.51 -5.47 8.76
CA TYR A 44 10.35 -5.87 7.36
C TYR A 44 8.95 -6.44 7.10
N VAL A 45 8.46 -7.35 7.95
CA VAL A 45 7.12 -7.95 7.83
C VAL A 45 6.02 -6.88 7.86
N ASN A 46 6.11 -5.92 8.77
CA ASN A 46 5.15 -4.81 8.84
C ASN A 46 5.18 -3.95 7.57
N ALA A 47 6.38 -3.65 7.06
CA ALA A 47 6.56 -2.87 5.85
C ALA A 47 6.02 -3.60 4.61
N ILE A 48 6.38 -4.86 4.39
CA ILE A 48 5.98 -5.63 3.21
C ILE A 48 4.48 -5.98 3.23
N SER A 49 3.92 -6.24 4.41
CA SER A 49 2.47 -6.44 4.57
C SER A 49 1.70 -5.16 4.21
N SER A 50 2.17 -4.01 4.72
CA SER A 50 1.58 -2.71 4.39
C SER A 50 1.69 -2.39 2.89
N ALA A 51 2.85 -2.67 2.28
CA ALA A 51 3.06 -2.49 0.86
C ALA A 51 2.13 -3.38 0.02
N GLY A 52 1.93 -4.64 0.44
CA GLY A 52 0.99 -5.57 -0.20
C GLY A 52 -0.45 -5.07 -0.18
N VAL A 53 -0.91 -4.54 0.96
CA VAL A 53 -2.24 -3.90 1.06
C VAL A 53 -2.34 -2.66 0.18
N ILE A 54 -1.34 -1.77 0.22
CA ILE A 54 -1.32 -0.55 -0.60
C ILE A 54 -1.39 -0.91 -2.09
N ASN A 55 -0.60 -1.88 -2.53
CA ASN A 55 -0.57 -2.35 -3.91
C ASN A 55 -1.95 -2.89 -4.32
N LYS A 56 -2.53 -3.78 -3.51
CA LYS A 56 -3.83 -4.38 -3.81
C LYS A 56 -4.93 -3.33 -3.87
N LEU A 57 -4.99 -2.41 -2.91
CA LEU A 57 -5.98 -1.33 -2.90
C LEU A 57 -5.81 -0.38 -4.08
N SER A 58 -4.56 -0.05 -4.47
CA SER A 58 -4.30 0.84 -5.61
C SER A 58 -4.78 0.21 -6.91
N ILE A 59 -4.50 -1.08 -7.13
CA ILE A 59 -4.94 -1.82 -8.34
C ILE A 59 -6.47 -1.90 -8.41
N GLU A 60 -7.15 -2.26 -7.32
CA GLU A 60 -8.62 -2.36 -7.34
C GLU A 60 -9.30 -0.99 -7.44
N CYS A 61 -8.64 0.06 -6.95
CA CYS A 61 -9.08 1.44 -7.13
C CYS A 61 -8.98 1.88 -8.61
N ASP A 62 -7.90 1.50 -9.28
CA ASP A 62 -7.69 1.76 -10.71
C ASP A 62 -8.69 1.02 -11.59
N ARG A 63 -9.04 -0.21 -11.20
CA ARG A 63 -10.10 -0.99 -11.85
C ARG A 63 -11.51 -0.45 -11.62
N GLY A 64 -11.68 0.56 -10.77
CA GLY A 64 -13.00 1.10 -10.42
C GLY A 64 -13.85 0.16 -9.56
N VAL A 65 -13.25 -0.85 -8.93
CA VAL A 65 -13.95 -1.78 -8.02
C VAL A 65 -14.35 -1.09 -6.72
N LEU A 66 -13.61 -0.06 -6.32
CA LEU A 66 -13.83 0.70 -5.10
C LEU A 66 -14.55 2.01 -5.39
N ASN A 67 -15.75 2.20 -4.82
CA ASN A 67 -16.52 3.44 -4.98
C ASN A 67 -15.91 4.64 -4.23
N SER A 68 -15.07 4.37 -3.22
CA SER A 68 -14.48 5.39 -2.35
C SER A 68 -13.23 6.07 -2.93
N CYS A 69 -12.81 5.66 -4.13
CA CYS A 69 -11.66 6.22 -4.82
C CYS A 69 -11.82 6.02 -6.33
N GLY A 70 -11.06 6.74 -7.14
CA GLY A 70 -11.14 6.61 -8.58
C GLY A 70 -10.40 7.74 -9.27
N CYS A 71 -10.09 7.56 -10.55
CA CYS A 71 -9.60 8.66 -11.35
C CYS A 71 -10.79 9.50 -11.75
N ARG A 72 -11.01 10.63 -11.07
CA ARG A 72 -11.82 11.68 -11.68
C ARG A 72 -11.13 12.01 -13.00
N THR A 73 -11.79 11.71 -14.14
CA THR A 73 -11.31 11.88 -15.53
C THR A 73 -10.14 12.85 -15.54
N ALA A 74 -8.91 12.31 -15.63
CA ALA A 74 -7.71 13.08 -15.39
C ALA A 74 -7.77 14.35 -16.22
N THR A 75 -7.96 15.50 -15.57
CA THR A 75 -7.83 16.78 -16.24
C THR A 75 -6.44 16.77 -16.86
N PRO A 76 -6.27 16.99 -18.18
CA PRO A 76 -4.98 16.85 -18.82
C PRO A 76 -3.98 17.78 -18.13
N HIS A 77 -3.10 17.22 -17.28
CA HIS A 77 -2.39 18.02 -16.29
C HIS A 77 -1.17 18.75 -16.87
N ARG A 78 -0.82 18.49 -18.13
CA ARG A 78 0.26 19.19 -18.81
C ARG A 78 0.17 18.96 -20.31
N ARG A 79 -0.01 20.05 -21.10
CA ARG A 79 0.47 20.05 -22.49
C ARG A 79 1.98 19.92 -22.42
N ILE A 80 2.54 18.87 -22.99
CA ILE A 80 3.93 18.92 -23.41
C ILE A 80 3.93 19.76 -24.69
N ARG A 81 4.59 20.92 -24.65
CA ARG A 81 4.85 21.67 -25.88
C ARG A 81 5.77 20.80 -26.74
N SER A 82 5.30 20.40 -27.92
CA SER A 82 6.23 19.92 -28.92
C SER A 82 7.20 21.05 -29.28
N LYS A 83 8.43 20.70 -29.67
CA LYS A 83 9.40 21.67 -30.18
C LYS A 83 8.95 22.31 -31.49
N ASN A 84 8.01 21.68 -32.19
CA ASN A 84 7.45 22.14 -33.46
C ASN A 84 5.97 22.49 -33.26
N ASP A 85 5.55 23.67 -33.71
CA ASP A 85 4.15 24.14 -33.58
C ASP A 85 3.17 23.37 -34.51
N GLU A 86 3.67 22.49 -35.37
CA GLU A 86 2.87 21.64 -36.28
C GLU A 86 2.46 20.28 -35.68
N GLU A 87 3.03 19.87 -34.54
CA GLU A 87 2.71 18.59 -33.90
C GLU A 87 1.58 18.71 -32.89
N GLU A 88 0.66 17.73 -32.88
CA GLU A 88 -0.40 17.69 -31.88
C GLU A 88 0.16 17.62 -30.45
N PRO A 89 -0.43 18.38 -29.50
CA PRO A 89 0.05 18.39 -28.12
C PRO A 89 -0.10 17.01 -27.46
N VAL A 90 0.99 16.47 -26.94
CA VAL A 90 0.99 15.26 -26.11
C VAL A 90 0.54 15.63 -24.70
N TYR A 91 -0.45 14.89 -24.19
CA TYR A 91 -0.94 15.03 -22.82
C TYR A 91 -0.56 13.80 -21.99
N TRP A 92 0.04 14.03 -20.83
CA TRP A 92 0.13 13.00 -19.80
C TRP A 92 -1.07 13.10 -18.88
N SER A 93 -1.83 12.03 -18.77
CA SER A 93 -2.77 11.80 -17.69
C SER A 93 -2.12 10.88 -16.66
N TYR A 94 -2.19 11.25 -15.39
CA TYR A 94 -1.85 10.35 -14.30
C TYR A 94 -2.92 10.45 -13.22
N CYS A 95 -3.18 9.33 -12.56
CA CYS A 95 -4.17 9.22 -11.53
C CYS A 95 -3.52 9.26 -10.16
N LYS A 96 -3.76 10.34 -9.41
CA LYS A 96 -3.11 10.55 -8.10
C LYS A 96 -3.89 9.94 -6.93
N ASP A 97 -5.18 9.73 -7.10
CA ASP A 97 -6.10 9.46 -5.98
C ASP A 97 -5.97 8.04 -5.42
N HIS A 98 -5.53 7.07 -6.24
CA HIS A 98 -5.45 5.66 -5.84
C HIS A 98 -4.43 5.42 -4.74
N LEU A 99 -3.20 5.93 -4.90
CA LEU A 99 -2.13 5.73 -3.92
C LEU A 99 -2.47 6.44 -2.61
N LYS A 100 -3.03 7.66 -2.69
CA LYS A 100 -3.42 8.44 -1.51
C LYS A 100 -4.51 7.73 -0.71
N TYR A 101 -5.52 7.18 -1.40
CA TYR A 101 -6.55 6.35 -0.80
C TYR A 101 -5.94 5.10 -0.15
N ALA A 102 -5.14 4.35 -0.89
CA ALA A 102 -4.54 3.09 -0.44
C ALA A 102 -3.68 3.27 0.81
N ILE A 103 -2.82 4.30 0.87
CA ILE A 103 -2.01 4.62 2.05
C ILE A 103 -2.89 4.96 3.26
N ARG A 104 -3.92 5.80 3.06
CA ARG A 104 -4.83 6.20 4.15
C ARG A 104 -5.57 4.99 4.72
N THR A 105 -6.13 4.16 3.85
CA THR A 105 -6.88 2.96 4.24
C THR A 105 -5.97 1.96 4.92
N THR A 106 -4.77 1.70 4.37
CA THR A 106 -3.80 0.78 4.98
C THR A 106 -3.42 1.20 6.39
N ARG A 107 -3.17 2.50 6.62
CA ARG A 107 -2.91 3.02 7.96
C ARG A 107 -4.07 2.78 8.93
N ILE A 108 -5.33 2.87 8.48
CA ILE A 108 -6.49 2.61 9.36
C ILE A 108 -6.48 1.15 9.84
N PHE A 109 -6.06 0.20 9.00
CA PHE A 109 -6.14 -1.22 9.32
C PHE A 109 -4.88 -1.81 9.97
N LEU A 110 -3.69 -1.28 9.66
CA LEU A 110 -2.42 -1.89 10.06
C LEU A 110 -1.58 -1.06 11.03
N ASP A 111 -1.95 0.20 11.31
CA ASP A 111 -1.19 1.07 12.21
C ASP A 111 -1.67 0.93 13.66
N PRO A 112 -0.90 0.26 14.56
CA PRO A 112 -1.31 0.08 15.95
C PRO A 112 -1.33 1.41 16.73
N SER A 113 -0.60 2.44 16.29
CA SER A 113 -0.66 3.76 16.94
C SER A 113 -2.03 4.43 16.77
N ARG A 114 -2.85 3.96 15.83
CA ARG A 114 -4.24 4.42 15.66
C ARG A 114 -5.21 3.71 16.58
N GLU A 115 -4.86 2.54 17.13
CA GLU A 115 -5.62 1.88 18.18
C GLU A 115 -5.53 2.68 19.50
N GLU A 116 -4.36 3.25 19.79
CA GLU A 116 -4.13 4.09 20.98
C GLU A 116 -4.93 5.41 20.98
N THR A 117 -5.47 5.85 19.84
CA THR A 117 -6.30 7.07 19.78
C THR A 117 -7.74 6.87 20.25
N TYR A 118 -8.16 5.62 20.52
CA TYR A 118 -9.47 5.29 21.09
C TYR A 118 -9.40 4.67 22.50
N ILE A 119 -8.21 4.43 23.03
CA ILE A 119 -8.01 4.05 24.42
C ILE A 119 -7.56 5.33 25.14
N ASP A 120 -8.49 6.06 25.76
CA ASP A 120 -8.28 7.26 26.61
C ASP A 120 -8.71 8.64 26.05
N GLY A 121 -9.42 8.72 24.92
CA GLY A 121 -10.22 9.91 24.56
C GLY A 121 -9.45 11.25 24.38
N LYS A 122 -8.12 11.26 24.38
CA LYS A 122 -7.30 12.45 24.13
C LYS A 122 -6.45 12.25 22.89
N LYS A 123 -6.66 13.13 21.89
CA LYS A 123 -5.73 13.31 20.78
C LYS A 123 -4.44 13.93 21.32
N ARG A 124 -3.31 13.31 21.04
CA ARG A 124 -1.99 13.93 21.21
C ARG A 124 -1.67 14.84 20.03
#